data_AF-A0A9E2KMI1-F1
#
_entry.id   AF-A0A9E2KMI1-F1
#
_cell.length_a   1.000
_cell.length_b   1.000
_cell.length_c   1.000
_cell.angle_alpha   90.00
_cell.angle_beta   90.00
_cell.angle_gamma   90.00
#
_symmetry.space_group_name_H-M   'P 1'
#
loop_
_entity.id
_entity.type
_entity.pdbx_description
1 polymer ?
#
loop_
_entity_poly.entity_id
_entity_poly.type
_entity_poly.pdbx_seq_one_letter_code
_entity_poly.pdbx_strand_id
1 'polypeptide(L)' 'MKTKLRAAQLATAQGIDTIITHGKTPQSLYDIVKGKQVGTLFKAEPR' A
#
# COMPACT_ATOMS: atom_id res chain seq x y z
N MET A 1 1.32 13.35 4.84
CA MET A 1 2.05 12.11 4.50
C MET A 1 2.67 11.40 5.70
N LYS A 2 3.16 12.10 6.74
CA LYS A 2 3.81 11.52 7.93
C LYS A 2 3.09 10.31 8.56
N THR A 3 1.80 10.42 8.84
CA THR A 3 1.02 9.34 9.48
C THR A 3 0.80 8.12 8.58
N LYS A 4 0.64 8.32 7.26
CA LYS A 4 0.51 7.23 6.30
C LYS A 4 1.80 6.41 6.17
N LEU A 5 2.95 7.09 6.17
CA LEU A 5 4.26 6.44 6.14
C LEU A 5 4.50 5.64 7.43
N ARG A 6 4.11 6.18 8.59
CA ARG A 6 4.20 5.44 9.86
C ARG A 6 3.30 4.20 9.86
N ALA A 7 2.08 4.30 9.35
CA ALA A 7 1.17 3.17 9.23
C ALA A 7 1.73 2.09 8.28
N ALA A 8 2.27 2.49 7.13
CA ALA A 8 2.91 1.58 6.19
C ALA A 8 4.08 0.84 6.84
N GLN A 9 4.97 1.54 7.56
CA GLN A 9 6.07 0.91 8.29
C GLN A 9 5.59 -0.12 9.32
N LEU A 10 4.55 0.20 10.09
CA LEU A 10 4.01 -0.73 11.10
C LEU A 10 3.43 -1.98 10.46
N ALA A 11 2.73 -1.85 9.33
CA ALA A 11 2.14 -2.97 8.61
C ALA A 11 3.20 -3.84 7.92
N THR A 12 4.18 -3.23 7.23
CA THR A 12 5.24 -3.98 6.53
C THR A 12 6.13 -4.76 7.48
N ALA A 13 6.39 -4.23 8.68
CA ALA A 13 7.11 -4.92 9.75
C ALA A 13 6.37 -6.17 10.30
N GLN A 14 5.06 -6.26 10.08
CA GLN A 14 4.25 -7.44 10.44
C GLN A 14 4.04 -8.40 9.25
N GLY A 15 4.76 -8.19 8.15
CA GLY A 15 4.61 -9.04 6.96
C GLY A 15 3.43 -8.65 6.06
N ILE A 16 2.89 -7.44 6.19
CA ILE A 16 1.70 -6.99 5.46
C ILE A 16 2.10 -5.95 4.39
N ASP A 17 1.91 -6.31 3.13
CA ASP A 17 2.05 -5.38 2.00
C ASP A 17 1.05 -4.23 2.13
N THR A 18 1.52 -3.00 1.95
CA THR A 18 0.68 -1.80 2.09
C THR A 18 0.79 -0.92 0.86
N ILE A 19 -0.35 -0.47 0.33
CA ILE A 19 -0.40 0.43 -0.83
C ILE A 19 -1.02 1.77 -0.41
N ILE A 20 -0.32 2.86 -0.68
CA ILE A 20 -0.86 4.21 -0.59
C ILE A 20 -1.28 4.66 -1.98
N THR A 21 -2.58 4.91 -2.19
CA THR A 21 -3.13 5.40 -3.45
C THR A 21 -4.02 6.64 -3.25
N HIS A 22 -4.38 7.31 -4.34
CA HIS A 22 -5.22 8.50 -4.33
C HIS A 22 -6.71 8.15 -4.38
N GLY A 23 -7.44 8.42 -3.30
CA GLY A 23 -8.83 8.01 -3.14
C GLY A 23 -9.85 8.65 -4.07
N LYS A 24 -9.51 9.71 -4.83
CA LYS A 24 -10.44 10.30 -5.82
C LYS A 24 -10.68 9.40 -7.04
N THR A 25 -9.92 8.32 -7.18
CA THR A 25 -10.06 7.35 -8.28
C THR A 25 -10.45 5.98 -7.71
N PRO A 26 -11.75 5.69 -7.49
CA PRO A 26 -12.19 4.42 -6.90
C PRO A 26 -11.82 3.18 -7.71
N GLN A 27 -11.69 3.32 -9.04
CA GLN A 27 -11.29 2.25 -9.96
C GLN A 27 -9.92 1.65 -9.62
N SER A 28 -9.04 2.43 -8.97
CA SER A 28 -7.73 1.99 -8.50
C SER A 28 -7.79 0.78 -7.58
N LEU A 29 -8.88 0.57 -6.84
CA LEU A 29 -9.05 -0.63 -6.00
C LEU A 29 -9.06 -1.92 -6.83
N TYR A 30 -9.71 -1.91 -7.99
CA TYR A 30 -9.75 -3.08 -8.87
C TYR A 30 -8.38 -3.38 -9.48
N ASP A 31 -7.63 -2.33 -9.84
CA ASP A 31 -6.29 -2.47 -10.38
C ASP A 31 -5.29 -2.97 -9.31
N ILE A 32 -5.44 -2.54 -8.05
CA ILE A 32 -4.69 -3.05 -6.91
C ILE A 32 -4.93 -4.55 -6.72
N VAL A 33 -6.20 -4.98 -6.72
CA VAL A 33 -6.56 -6.40 -6.58
C VAL A 33 -6.04 -7.25 -7.74
N LYS A 34 -5.97 -6.67 -8.95
CA LYS A 34 -5.35 -7.31 -10.13
C LYS A 34 -3.83 -7.31 -10.12
N GLY A 35 -3.18 -6.75 -9.08
CA GLY A 35 -1.73 -6.69 -8.96
C GLY A 35 -1.06 -5.68 -9.89
N LYS A 36 -1.81 -4.72 -10.46
CA LYS A 36 -1.22 -3.66 -11.28
C LYS A 36 -0.50 -2.65 -10.38
N GLN A 37 0.50 -1.99 -10.94
CA GLN A 37 1.23 -0.93 -10.25
C GLN A 37 0.34 0.32 -10.14
N VAL A 38 -0.18 0.58 -8.94
CA VAL A 38 -1.03 1.73 -8.63
C VAL A 38 -0.57 2.39 -7.34
N GLY A 39 -0.38 3.71 -7.38
CA GLY A 39 0.10 4.46 -6.21
C GLY A 39 1.52 4.04 -5.81
N THR A 40 1.76 3.92 -4.51
CA THR A 40 3.05 3.50 -3.96
C THR A 40 2.89 2.24 -3.12
N LEU A 41 3.54 1.16 -3.54
CA LEU A 41 3.60 -0.11 -2.82
C LEU A 41 4.78 -0.11 -1.84
N PHE A 42 4.49 -0.42 -0.58
CA PHE A 42 5.46 -0.74 0.45
C PHE A 42 5.41 -2.25 0.66
N LYS A 43 6.48 -2.93 0.24
CA LYS A 43 6.59 -4.38 0.41
C LYS A 43 6.86 -4.73 1.87
N ALA A 44 6.22 -5.80 2.33
CA ALA A 44 6.49 -6.44 3.60
C ALA A 44 7.96 -6.83 3.72
N GLU A 45 8.48 -6.74 4.94
CA GLU A 45 9.82 -7.24 5.23
C GLU A 45 9.81 -8.78 5.17
N PRO A 46 10.81 -9.41 4.52
CA PRO A 46 10.94 -10.86 4.54
C PRO A 46 11.19 -11.31 5.98
N ARG A 47 10.57 -12.43 6.36
CA ARG A 47 10.76 -13.06 7.67
C ARG A 47 12.11 -13.74 7.78
#